data_AF-A0A3R9PVQ8-F1
#
_entry.id   AF-A0A3R9PVQ8-F1
#
_cell.length_a   1.000
_cell.length_b   1.000
_cell.length_c   1.000
_cell.angle_alpha   90.00
_cell.angle_beta   90.00
_cell.angle_gamma   90.00
#
_symmetry.space_group_name_H-M   'P 1'
#
loop_
_entity.id
_entity.type
_entity.pdbx_description
1 polymer ?
#
loop_
_entity_poly.entity_id
_entity_poly.type
_entity_poly.pdbx_seq_one_letter_code
_entity_poly.pdbx_strand_id
1 'polypeptide(L)'
;MIPDYLTFIRFQDKRNLLLIYVVTLILLGFYGKNSGFSFSREDAWCVSGILALVLYAFITDLRAYWAYKCVVKNVDLSCFLDDERSVRHHFLFSPFTVLAGAALLFCGLTWALFSLASPGLALAAVAIVAPLLIWGIFALLRPVYIRQVIVSARDTIKYKRLTGYLAVAVVMSVMMNLLTIAPLGRRAEFDFYGHYFTLKAIITMLILCAVVLAINLLFLRFTKRYIFLGHLFLNEIDLYFSQAIPWRSLYAKPLWLRLAILLVIQFAWLVLVALVVTLAGRALCFEAYFLLCYAPCLAYYVLHAWWKWHNDFMMSCDMCLRWDEIKRQNALW
;
A
#
# COMPACT_ATOMS: atom_id res chain seq x y z
N MET A 1 18.34 -5.08 -28.79
CA MET A 1 19.18 -4.02 -28.21
C MET A 1 18.66 -3.71 -26.81
N ILE A 2 19.51 -3.79 -25.79
CA ILE A 2 19.11 -3.43 -24.41
C ILE A 2 18.89 -1.91 -24.39
N PRO A 3 17.76 -1.40 -23.90
CA PRO A 3 17.51 0.03 -23.89
C PRO A 3 18.37 0.73 -22.82
N ASP A 4 18.90 1.90 -23.17
CA ASP A 4 19.52 2.80 -22.21
C ASP A 4 18.51 3.26 -21.16
N TYR A 5 19.01 3.58 -19.96
CA TYR A 5 18.21 4.08 -18.85
C TYR A 5 17.21 5.18 -19.24
N LEU A 6 17.67 6.21 -19.98
CA LEU A 6 16.84 7.35 -20.37
C LEU A 6 15.68 6.93 -21.30
N THR A 7 15.97 6.03 -22.24
CA THR A 7 14.97 5.49 -23.16
C THR A 7 13.94 4.66 -22.41
N PHE A 8 14.41 3.76 -21.54
CA PHE A 8 13.53 2.92 -20.71
C PHE A 8 12.61 3.75 -19.81
N ILE A 9 13.14 4.78 -19.14
CA ILE A 9 12.37 5.62 -18.24
C ILE A 9 11.29 6.42 -18.95
N ARG A 10 11.54 6.96 -20.14
CA ARG A 10 10.51 7.70 -20.88
C ARG A 10 9.26 6.85 -21.13
N PHE A 11 9.41 5.55 -21.38
CA PHE A 11 8.28 4.64 -21.52
C PHE A 11 7.66 4.27 -20.17
N GLN A 12 8.50 4.03 -19.15
CA GLN A 12 8.02 3.67 -17.83
C GLN A 12 7.24 4.81 -17.16
N ASP A 13 7.68 6.06 -17.33
CA ASP A 13 7.06 7.24 -16.73
C ASP A 13 5.66 7.49 -17.25
N LYS A 14 5.41 7.28 -18.53
CA LYS A 14 4.05 7.39 -19.10
C LYS A 14 3.08 6.45 -18.39
N ARG A 15 3.51 5.20 -18.11
CA ARG A 15 2.68 4.21 -17.41
C ARG A 15 2.56 4.51 -15.92
N ASN A 16 3.67 4.84 -15.26
CA ASN A 16 3.68 5.12 -13.82
C ASN A 16 2.86 6.37 -13.51
N LEU A 17 2.98 7.43 -14.31
CA LEU A 17 2.21 8.66 -14.15
C LEU A 17 0.71 8.38 -14.26
N LEU A 18 0.29 7.62 -15.29
CA LEU A 18 -1.11 7.21 -15.44
C LEU A 18 -1.60 6.42 -14.22
N LEU A 19 -0.80 5.47 -13.72
CA LEU A 19 -1.17 4.68 -12.55
C LEU A 19 -1.26 5.53 -11.28
N ILE A 20 -0.33 6.46 -11.07
CA ILE A 20 -0.35 7.41 -9.95
C ILE A 20 -1.63 8.25 -10.01
N TYR A 21 -1.99 8.78 -11.18
CA TYR A 21 -3.23 9.52 -11.38
C TYR A 21 -4.46 8.68 -11.03
N VAL A 22 -4.57 7.48 -11.61
CA VAL A 22 -5.74 6.61 -11.38
C VAL A 22 -5.89 6.29 -9.89
N VAL A 23 -4.83 5.87 -9.22
CA VAL A 23 -4.89 5.51 -7.78
C VAL A 23 -5.22 6.73 -6.92
N THR A 24 -4.56 7.86 -7.17
CA THR A 24 -4.76 9.09 -6.40
C THR A 24 -6.20 9.61 -6.56
N LEU A 25 -6.70 9.66 -7.79
CA LEU A 25 -8.07 10.13 -8.07
C LEU A 25 -9.14 9.21 -7.48
N ILE A 26 -8.94 7.89 -7.52
CA ILE A 26 -9.86 6.94 -6.88
C ILE A 26 -9.93 7.18 -5.37
N LEU A 27 -8.79 7.30 -4.70
CA LEU A 27 -8.74 7.48 -3.24
C LEU A 27 -9.27 8.85 -2.80
N LEU A 28 -8.92 9.92 -3.52
CA LEU A 28 -9.51 11.25 -3.30
C LEU A 28 -11.02 11.25 -3.60
N GLY A 29 -11.45 10.52 -4.62
CA GLY A 29 -12.86 10.35 -4.97
C GLY A 29 -13.65 9.65 -3.85
N PHE A 30 -13.10 8.59 -3.26
CA PHE A 30 -13.69 7.94 -2.09
C PHE A 30 -13.77 8.88 -0.90
N TYR A 31 -12.68 9.58 -0.58
CA TYR A 31 -12.69 10.57 0.50
C TYR A 31 -13.75 11.65 0.27
N GLY A 32 -13.82 12.21 -0.94
CA GLY A 32 -14.79 13.24 -1.30
C GLY A 32 -16.23 12.76 -1.30
N LYS A 33 -16.49 11.54 -1.75
CA LYS A 33 -17.83 10.95 -1.65
C LYS A 33 -18.24 10.76 -0.18
N ASN A 34 -17.32 10.28 0.65
CA ASN A 34 -17.57 10.05 2.08
C ASN A 34 -17.81 11.36 2.84
N SER A 35 -17.05 12.41 2.52
CA SER A 35 -17.26 13.75 3.09
C SER A 35 -18.48 14.47 2.53
N GLY A 36 -19.06 14.01 1.41
CA GLY A 36 -20.19 14.69 0.77
C GLY A 36 -19.80 15.88 -0.06
N PHE A 37 -18.55 15.90 -0.51
CA PHE A 37 -17.94 17.00 -1.23
C PHE A 37 -17.90 18.33 -0.44
N SER A 38 -18.17 18.29 0.86
CA SER A 38 -17.90 19.41 1.77
C SER A 38 -16.50 19.26 2.34
N PHE A 39 -15.56 19.97 1.73
CA PHE A 39 -14.16 19.99 2.14
C PHE A 39 -13.86 21.23 2.97
N SER A 40 -13.26 21.03 4.13
CA SER A 40 -12.78 22.12 5.00
C SER A 40 -11.26 22.07 5.16
N ARG A 41 -10.70 23.08 5.83
CA ARG A 41 -9.26 23.10 6.15
C ARG A 41 -8.86 21.97 7.10
N GLU A 42 -9.79 21.44 7.88
CA GLU A 42 -9.53 20.33 8.81
C GLU A 42 -9.29 19.01 8.06
N ASP A 43 -9.82 18.88 6.85
CA ASP A 43 -9.63 17.72 6.00
C ASP A 43 -8.23 17.68 5.35
N ALA A 44 -7.47 18.78 5.39
CA ALA A 44 -6.13 18.88 4.83
C ALA A 44 -5.18 17.80 5.39
N TRP A 45 -5.30 17.50 6.69
CA TRP A 45 -4.50 16.45 7.33
C TRP A 45 -4.86 15.06 6.80
N CYS A 46 -6.14 14.74 6.66
CA CYS A 46 -6.57 13.43 6.17
C CYS A 46 -6.21 13.24 4.69
N VAL A 47 -6.46 14.26 3.87
CA VAL A 47 -6.11 14.25 2.44
C VAL A 47 -4.60 14.13 2.24
N SER A 48 -3.81 14.89 2.99
CA SER A 48 -2.34 14.79 2.92
C SER A 48 -1.82 13.41 3.36
N GLY A 49 -2.41 12.81 4.40
CA GLY A 49 -2.11 11.45 4.81
C GLY A 49 -2.37 10.42 3.70
N ILE A 50 -3.50 10.52 2.99
CA ILE A 50 -3.82 9.67 1.83
C ILE A 50 -2.76 9.84 0.74
N LEU A 51 -2.44 11.08 0.36
CA LEU A 51 -1.44 11.37 -0.68
C LEU A 51 -0.05 10.85 -0.31
N ALA A 52 0.36 11.01 0.94
CA ALA A 52 1.63 10.53 1.46
C ALA A 52 1.70 8.99 1.45
N LEU A 53 0.60 8.31 1.82
CA LEU A 53 0.51 6.86 1.76
C LEU A 53 0.52 6.33 0.32
N VAL A 54 -0.07 7.05 -0.64
CA VAL A 54 0.04 6.72 -2.07
C VAL A 54 1.51 6.79 -2.49
N LEU A 55 2.20 7.90 -2.21
CA LEU A 55 3.63 8.03 -2.52
C LEU A 55 4.44 6.90 -1.86
N TYR A 56 4.19 6.60 -0.59
CA TYR A 56 4.83 5.51 0.13
C TYR A 56 4.69 4.17 -0.59
N ALA A 57 3.49 3.85 -1.08
CA ALA A 57 3.23 2.60 -1.81
C ALA A 57 4.06 2.47 -3.09
N PHE A 58 4.37 3.59 -3.78
CA PHE A 58 5.21 3.59 -4.98
C PHE A 58 6.71 3.51 -4.67
N ILE A 59 7.17 4.11 -3.57
CA ILE A 59 8.60 4.15 -3.23
C ILE A 59 9.08 2.93 -2.45
N THR A 60 8.22 2.29 -1.65
CA THR A 60 8.63 1.24 -0.70
C THR A 60 9.28 0.04 -1.39
N ASP A 61 8.76 -0.34 -2.57
CA ASP A 61 9.23 -1.48 -3.35
C ASP A 61 10.17 -1.06 -4.50
N LEU A 62 10.50 0.24 -4.61
CA LEU A 62 11.28 0.79 -5.74
C LEU A 62 12.70 0.27 -5.78
N ARG A 63 13.36 0.14 -4.62
CA ARG A 63 14.72 -0.40 -4.51
C ARG A 63 14.79 -1.84 -5.05
N ALA A 64 13.88 -2.71 -4.59
CA ALA A 64 13.83 -4.09 -5.00
C ALA A 64 13.48 -4.23 -6.49
N TYR A 65 12.56 -3.41 -7.00
CA TYR A 65 12.26 -3.37 -8.43
C TYR A 65 13.51 -3.09 -9.28
N TRP A 66 14.33 -2.12 -8.89
CA TRP A 66 15.55 -1.78 -9.63
C TRP A 66 16.66 -2.81 -9.46
N ALA A 67 16.76 -3.48 -8.30
CA ALA A 67 17.67 -4.60 -8.12
C ALA A 67 17.38 -5.75 -9.09
N TYR A 68 16.12 -6.12 -9.25
CA TYR A 68 15.70 -7.08 -10.27
C TYR A 68 16.12 -6.64 -11.68
N LYS A 69 15.85 -5.39 -12.06
CA LYS A 69 16.19 -4.87 -13.39
C LYS A 69 17.70 -4.81 -13.65
N CYS A 70 18.48 -4.46 -12.64
CA CYS A 70 19.94 -4.38 -12.68
C CYS A 70 20.56 -5.77 -12.86
N VAL A 71 20.16 -6.76 -12.05
CA VAL A 71 20.75 -8.10 -12.09
C VAL A 71 20.43 -8.84 -13.38
N VAL A 72 19.21 -8.70 -13.91
CA VAL A 72 18.81 -9.32 -15.18
C VAL A 72 19.38 -8.58 -16.39
N LYS A 73 20.04 -7.43 -16.20
CA LYS A 73 20.63 -6.58 -17.26
C LYS A 73 19.61 -6.20 -18.35
N ASN A 74 18.37 -5.94 -17.93
CA ASN A 74 17.29 -5.54 -18.84
C ASN A 74 17.37 -4.06 -19.26
N VAL A 75 18.23 -3.28 -18.61
CA VAL A 75 18.41 -1.84 -18.82
C VAL A 75 19.91 -1.55 -18.67
N ASP A 76 20.47 -0.75 -19.57
CA ASP A 76 21.84 -0.28 -19.37
C ASP A 76 21.86 0.85 -18.32
N LEU A 77 22.65 0.62 -17.27
CA LEU A 77 22.82 1.52 -16.11
C LEU A 77 24.25 2.08 -16.03
N SER A 78 25.03 1.94 -17.10
CA SER A 78 26.38 2.49 -17.25
C SER A 78 26.49 3.96 -16.82
N CYS A 79 25.47 4.78 -17.12
CA CYS A 79 25.38 6.19 -16.72
C CYS A 79 25.42 6.46 -15.20
N PHE A 80 25.28 5.44 -14.35
CA PHE A 80 25.35 5.55 -12.89
C PHE A 80 26.66 5.03 -12.30
N LEU A 81 27.56 4.43 -13.10
CA LEU A 81 28.84 3.87 -12.63
C LEU A 81 29.90 4.95 -12.38
N ASP A 82 29.85 6.06 -13.13
CA ASP A 82 30.91 7.10 -13.12
C ASP A 82 30.73 8.17 -12.03
N ASP A 83 29.63 8.14 -11.26
CA ASP A 83 29.29 9.21 -10.30
C ASP A 83 29.36 8.71 -8.85
N GLU A 84 30.54 8.83 -8.24
CA GLU A 84 30.78 8.48 -6.82
C GLU A 84 30.02 9.37 -5.82
N ARG A 85 29.34 10.42 -6.29
CA ARG A 85 28.55 11.32 -5.44
C ARG A 85 27.23 10.66 -5.08
N SER A 86 27.19 9.96 -3.94
CA SER A 86 26.14 10.04 -2.90
C SER A 86 25.86 8.70 -2.21
N VAL A 87 26.60 8.41 -1.13
CA VAL A 87 26.28 7.28 -0.23
C VAL A 87 26.00 7.76 1.20
N ARG A 88 25.95 9.07 1.45
CA ARG A 88 26.04 9.56 2.84
C ARG A 88 24.73 9.72 3.60
N HIS A 89 23.57 9.47 2.98
CA HIS A 89 22.27 9.74 3.62
C HIS A 89 21.20 8.66 3.38
N HIS A 90 21.53 7.38 3.59
CA HIS A 90 20.57 6.27 3.44
C HIS A 90 19.30 6.47 4.30
N PHE A 91 19.44 7.05 5.49
CA PHE A 91 18.33 7.31 6.40
C PHE A 91 17.32 8.33 5.86
N LEU A 92 17.79 9.44 5.28
CA LEU A 92 16.91 10.51 4.77
C LEU A 92 16.01 10.03 3.63
N PHE A 93 16.51 9.10 2.81
CA PHE A 93 15.79 8.53 1.68
C PHE A 93 15.06 7.23 2.02
N SER A 94 14.92 6.87 3.31
CA SER A 94 14.11 5.72 3.68
C SER A 94 12.62 5.97 3.35
N PRO A 95 11.85 4.94 2.94
CA PRO A 95 10.43 5.13 2.64
C PRO A 95 9.61 5.79 3.76
N PHE A 96 9.96 5.52 5.03
CA PHE A 96 9.25 6.10 6.18
C PHE A 96 9.60 7.57 6.42
N THR A 97 10.86 7.98 6.24
CA THR A 97 11.23 9.40 6.34
C THR A 97 10.62 10.21 5.20
N VAL A 98 10.60 9.64 3.99
CA VAL A 98 9.92 10.24 2.83
C VAL A 98 8.42 10.35 3.09
N LEU A 99 7.77 9.34 3.68
CA LEU A 99 6.36 9.40 4.07
C LEU A 99 6.08 10.57 5.01
N ALA A 100 6.88 10.73 6.07
CA ALA A 100 6.71 11.81 7.04
C ALA A 100 6.89 13.19 6.39
N GLY A 101 7.95 13.36 5.59
CA GLY A 101 8.22 14.61 4.87
C GLY A 101 7.13 14.92 3.82
N ALA A 102 6.66 13.91 3.11
CA ALA A 102 5.59 14.05 2.13
C ALA A 102 4.25 14.41 2.77
N ALA A 103 3.93 13.84 3.94
CA ALA A 103 2.72 14.19 4.69
C ALA A 103 2.72 15.68 5.07
N LEU A 104 3.85 16.21 5.56
CA LEU A 104 3.99 17.63 5.86
C LEU A 104 3.89 18.50 4.61
N LEU A 105 4.56 18.12 3.52
CA LEU A 105 4.51 18.85 2.25
C LEU A 105 3.09 18.90 1.68
N PHE A 106 2.39 17.77 1.64
CA PHE A 106 1.01 17.71 1.16
C PHE A 106 0.05 18.43 2.11
N CYS A 107 0.31 18.43 3.42
CA CYS A 107 -0.47 19.19 4.39
C CYS A 107 -0.33 20.70 4.12
N GLY A 108 0.89 21.19 3.93
CA GLY A 108 1.14 22.59 3.58
C GLY A 108 0.48 22.99 2.26
N LEU A 109 0.61 22.15 1.22
CA LEU A 109 -0.03 22.35 -0.08
C LEU A 109 -1.56 22.42 0.04
N THR A 110 -2.18 21.41 0.65
CA THR A 110 -3.64 21.32 0.76
C THR A 110 -4.18 22.45 1.62
N TRP A 111 -3.54 22.76 2.76
CA TRP A 111 -3.94 23.86 3.63
C TRP A 111 -3.84 25.22 2.93
N ALA A 112 -2.76 25.47 2.17
CA ALA A 112 -2.62 26.70 1.40
C ALA A 112 -3.71 26.81 0.31
N LEU A 113 -3.97 25.74 -0.45
CA LEU A 113 -5.00 25.74 -1.49
C LEU A 113 -6.41 25.97 -0.92
N PHE A 114 -6.75 25.34 0.21
CA PHE A 114 -8.03 25.57 0.90
C PHE A 114 -8.14 26.92 1.60
N SER A 115 -7.02 27.62 1.79
CA SER A 115 -7.00 28.99 2.33
C SER A 115 -7.13 30.05 1.25
N LEU A 116 -6.63 29.76 0.04
CA LEU A 116 -6.55 30.70 -1.08
C LEU A 116 -7.73 30.61 -2.06
N ALA A 117 -8.39 29.46 -2.15
CA ALA A 117 -9.43 29.20 -3.15
C ALA A 117 -10.72 28.68 -2.53
N SER A 118 -11.82 28.74 -3.30
CA SER A 118 -13.07 28.09 -2.92
C SER A 118 -12.87 26.56 -2.84
N PRO A 119 -13.58 25.85 -1.94
CA PRO A 119 -13.35 24.42 -1.69
C PRO A 119 -13.38 23.54 -2.96
N GLY A 120 -14.28 23.85 -3.90
CA GLY A 120 -14.37 23.11 -5.17
C GLY A 120 -13.15 23.31 -6.07
N LEU A 121 -12.66 24.55 -6.19
CA LEU A 121 -11.46 24.87 -6.95
C LEU A 121 -10.20 24.31 -6.27
N ALA A 122 -10.11 24.41 -4.95
CA ALA A 122 -9.02 23.86 -4.16
C ALA A 122 -8.92 22.33 -4.35
N LEU A 123 -10.05 21.61 -4.34
CA LEU A 123 -10.06 20.18 -4.58
C LEU A 123 -9.66 19.81 -6.01
N ALA A 124 -10.19 20.51 -7.01
CA ALA A 124 -9.80 20.30 -8.40
C ALA A 124 -8.28 20.54 -8.59
N ALA A 125 -7.75 21.59 -7.95
CA ALA A 125 -6.32 21.88 -7.95
C ALA A 125 -5.52 20.75 -7.27
N VAL A 126 -5.94 20.27 -6.10
CA VAL A 126 -5.28 19.13 -5.42
C VAL A 126 -5.33 17.88 -6.29
N ALA A 127 -6.47 17.56 -6.92
CA ALA A 127 -6.63 16.39 -7.77
C ALA A 127 -5.74 16.42 -9.03
N ILE A 128 -5.41 17.61 -9.55
CA ILE A 128 -4.52 17.78 -10.70
C ILE A 128 -3.05 17.83 -10.26
N VAL A 129 -2.73 18.61 -9.23
CA VAL A 129 -1.37 18.91 -8.80
C VAL A 129 -0.76 17.79 -7.96
N ALA A 130 -1.52 17.16 -7.07
CA ALA A 130 -0.98 16.15 -6.17
C ALA A 130 -0.40 14.92 -6.90
N PRO A 131 -1.05 14.34 -7.93
CA PRO A 131 -0.45 13.25 -8.71
C PRO A 131 0.87 13.66 -9.38
N LEU A 132 0.97 14.89 -9.89
CA LEU A 132 2.20 15.42 -10.49
C LEU A 132 3.31 15.57 -9.47
N LEU A 133 2.98 16.06 -8.26
CA LEU A 133 3.94 16.16 -7.16
C LEU A 133 4.41 14.77 -6.69
N ILE A 134 3.49 13.82 -6.54
CA ILE A 134 3.81 12.42 -6.20
C ILE A 134 4.78 11.86 -7.26
N TRP A 135 4.46 12.04 -8.55
CA TRP A 135 5.32 11.59 -9.63
C TRP A 135 6.68 12.30 -9.63
N GLY A 136 6.70 13.62 -9.40
CA GLY A 136 7.93 14.41 -9.34
C GLY A 136 8.86 13.92 -8.23
N ILE A 137 8.34 13.72 -7.02
CA ILE A 137 9.10 13.16 -5.90
C ILE A 137 9.58 11.74 -6.23
N PHE A 138 8.71 10.90 -6.79
CA PHE A 138 9.07 9.54 -7.22
C PHE A 138 10.19 9.55 -8.28
N ALA A 139 10.14 10.45 -9.26
CA ALA A 139 11.15 10.60 -10.30
C ALA A 139 12.49 11.08 -9.74
N LEU A 140 12.47 12.01 -8.78
CA LEU A 140 13.67 12.51 -8.09
C LEU A 140 14.33 11.42 -7.21
N LEU A 141 13.54 10.59 -6.54
CA LEU A 141 14.05 9.54 -5.66
C LEU A 141 14.61 8.35 -6.43
N ARG A 142 14.08 8.05 -7.61
CA ARG A 142 14.48 6.89 -8.42
C ARG A 142 15.99 6.77 -8.68
N PRO A 143 16.71 7.80 -9.19
CA PRO A 143 18.15 7.70 -9.39
C PRO A 143 18.90 7.45 -8.08
N VAL A 144 18.42 8.00 -6.96
CA VAL A 144 19.00 7.74 -5.63
C VAL A 144 18.87 6.26 -5.26
N TYR A 145 17.68 5.68 -5.43
CA TYR A 145 17.47 4.25 -5.17
C TYR A 145 18.26 3.33 -6.12
N ILE A 146 18.44 3.71 -7.40
CA ILE A 146 19.29 2.97 -8.34
C ILE A 146 20.74 2.99 -7.88
N ARG A 147 21.28 4.17 -7.53
CA ARG A 147 22.65 4.29 -7.00
C ARG A 147 22.83 3.46 -5.74
N GLN A 148 21.85 3.46 -4.83
CA GLN A 148 21.88 2.61 -3.64
C GLN A 148 21.92 1.11 -3.97
N VAL A 149 21.30 0.66 -5.06
CA VAL A 149 21.36 -0.74 -5.50
C VAL A 149 22.73 -1.08 -6.07
N ILE A 150 23.35 -0.16 -6.82
CA ILE A 150 24.66 -0.36 -7.44
C ILE A 150 25.78 -0.35 -6.39
N VAL A 151 25.71 0.56 -5.41
CA VAL A 151 26.78 0.79 -4.42
C VAL A 151 26.63 -0.06 -3.16
N SER A 152 25.41 -0.44 -2.78
CA SER A 152 25.22 -1.30 -1.60
C SER A 152 25.86 -2.66 -1.85
N ALA A 153 26.89 -3.00 -1.07
CA ALA A 153 27.28 -4.39 -0.85
C ALA A 153 26.01 -5.19 -0.49
N ARG A 154 25.92 -6.41 -1.02
CA ARG A 154 24.72 -7.27 -1.06
C ARG A 154 24.27 -7.79 0.32
N ASP A 155 24.60 -7.14 1.43
CA ASP A 155 24.88 -7.91 2.66
C ASP A 155 24.16 -7.43 3.92
N THR A 156 22.87 -7.07 3.84
CA THR A 156 22.05 -6.98 5.08
C THR A 156 20.66 -7.58 4.90
N ILE A 157 20.41 -8.71 5.57
CA ILE A 157 19.07 -9.30 5.70
C ILE A 157 18.19 -8.28 6.43
N LYS A 158 17.21 -7.73 5.70
CA LYS A 158 16.30 -6.71 6.21
C LYS A 158 15.03 -7.32 6.80
N TYR A 159 14.50 -8.38 6.18
CA TYR A 159 13.30 -9.06 6.66
C TYR A 159 13.58 -10.54 6.89
N LYS A 160 13.54 -10.96 8.16
CA LYS A 160 13.74 -12.38 8.54
C LYS A 160 12.55 -13.28 8.24
N ARG A 161 11.33 -12.71 8.17
CA ARG A 161 10.07 -13.47 8.03
C ARG A 161 9.06 -12.69 7.21
N LEU A 162 8.26 -13.40 6.43
CA LEU A 162 7.13 -12.82 5.67
C LEU A 162 6.11 -12.12 6.58
N THR A 163 5.93 -12.58 7.82
CA THR A 163 5.03 -11.95 8.78
C THR A 163 5.42 -10.50 9.09
N GLY A 164 6.71 -10.18 9.18
CA GLY A 164 7.18 -8.82 9.43
C GLY A 164 6.92 -7.89 8.25
N TYR A 165 7.20 -8.35 7.02
CA TYR A 165 6.91 -7.61 5.80
C TYR A 165 5.40 -7.40 5.61
N LEU A 166 4.60 -8.43 5.90
CA LEU A 166 3.15 -8.38 5.86
C LEU A 166 2.56 -7.42 6.91
N ALA A 167 3.07 -7.45 8.14
CA ALA A 167 2.59 -6.58 9.21
C ALA A 167 2.69 -5.10 8.83
N VAL A 168 3.83 -4.67 8.27
CA VAL A 168 4.01 -3.30 7.79
C VAL A 168 2.96 -2.96 6.72
N ALA A 169 2.81 -3.81 5.71
CA ALA A 169 1.85 -3.54 4.64
C ALA A 169 0.38 -3.50 5.13
N VAL A 170 0.03 -4.36 6.07
CA VAL A 170 -1.30 -4.39 6.70
C VAL A 170 -1.53 -3.12 7.51
N VAL A 171 -0.55 -2.67 8.30
CA VAL A 171 -0.65 -1.40 9.04
C VAL A 171 -0.88 -0.23 8.08
N MET A 172 -0.10 -0.14 7.00
CA MET A 172 -0.27 0.92 6.00
C MET A 172 -1.63 0.85 5.29
N SER A 173 -2.14 -0.35 5.01
CA SER A 173 -3.48 -0.54 4.47
C SER A 173 -4.58 -0.12 5.46
N VAL A 174 -4.45 -0.46 6.74
CA VAL A 174 -5.39 -0.03 7.79
C VAL A 174 -5.38 1.47 7.93
N MET A 175 -4.20 2.11 7.94
CA MET A 175 -4.09 3.58 7.97
C MET A 175 -4.77 4.22 6.76
N MET A 176 -4.55 3.70 5.55
CA MET A 176 -5.21 4.19 4.34
C MET A 176 -6.74 4.09 4.47
N ASN A 177 -7.23 2.92 4.88
CA ASN A 177 -8.67 2.68 5.03
C ASN A 177 -9.28 3.65 6.05
N LEU A 178 -8.67 3.79 7.23
CA LEU A 178 -9.13 4.72 8.27
C LEU A 178 -9.21 6.16 7.76
N LEU A 179 -8.18 6.64 7.07
CA LEU A 179 -8.19 8.00 6.52
C LEU A 179 -9.27 8.20 5.45
N THR A 180 -9.51 7.19 4.60
CA THR A 180 -10.54 7.27 3.56
C THR A 180 -11.96 7.23 4.12
N ILE A 181 -12.22 6.50 5.21
CA ILE A 181 -13.55 6.33 5.80
C ILE A 181 -13.85 7.33 6.92
N ALA A 182 -12.84 7.96 7.53
CA ALA A 182 -13.02 8.88 8.66
C ALA A 182 -14.14 9.93 8.44
N PRO A 183 -14.31 10.53 7.24
CA PRO A 183 -15.41 11.48 7.01
C PRO A 183 -16.82 10.89 7.20
N LEU A 184 -17.00 9.58 7.08
CA LEU A 184 -18.29 8.91 7.29
C LEU A 184 -18.80 9.09 8.73
N GLY A 185 -17.91 9.19 9.71
CA GLY A 185 -18.28 9.41 11.12
C GLY A 185 -19.05 10.71 11.36
N ARG A 186 -18.96 11.69 10.44
CA ARG A 186 -19.72 12.96 10.52
C ARG A 186 -21.12 12.86 9.92
N ARG A 187 -21.50 11.71 9.36
CA ARG A 187 -22.80 11.52 8.69
C ARG A 187 -23.84 10.97 9.66
N ALA A 188 -25.07 11.45 9.53
CA ALA A 188 -26.21 10.97 10.33
C ALA A 188 -26.47 9.45 10.18
N GLU A 189 -26.08 8.84 9.07
CA GLU A 189 -26.20 7.39 8.85
C GLU A 189 -25.25 6.55 9.72
N PHE A 190 -24.16 7.16 10.20
CA PHE A 190 -23.12 6.53 11.01
C PHE A 190 -23.08 7.09 12.44
N ASP A 191 -24.04 7.95 12.80
CA ASP A 191 -24.27 8.35 14.18
C ASP A 191 -25.06 7.24 14.90
N PHE A 192 -24.31 6.32 15.50
CA PHE A 192 -24.89 5.17 16.21
C PHE A 192 -25.02 5.41 17.72
N TYR A 193 -24.85 6.64 18.19
CA TYR A 193 -24.87 6.94 19.62
C TYR A 193 -26.19 6.47 20.26
N GLY A 194 -26.10 5.52 21.19
CA GLY A 194 -27.27 4.92 21.85
C GLY A 194 -28.08 3.91 21.01
N HIS A 195 -27.76 3.73 19.72
CA HIS A 195 -28.51 2.90 18.77
C HIS A 195 -27.64 1.85 18.03
N TYR A 196 -26.53 1.43 18.65
CA TYR A 196 -25.61 0.44 18.09
C TYR A 196 -26.28 -0.90 17.77
N PHE A 197 -27.16 -1.40 18.65
CA PHE A 197 -27.90 -2.66 18.47
C PHE A 197 -29.22 -2.46 17.71
N THR A 198 -29.14 -1.88 16.51
CA THR A 198 -30.27 -1.79 15.58
C THR A 198 -29.95 -2.53 14.30
N LEU A 199 -30.97 -3.12 13.67
CA LEU A 199 -30.80 -3.82 12.39
C LEU A 199 -30.17 -2.88 11.33
N LYS A 200 -30.59 -1.60 11.32
CA LYS A 200 -30.04 -0.57 10.45
C LYS A 200 -28.53 -0.41 10.68
N ALA A 201 -28.08 -0.21 11.92
CA ALA A 201 -26.66 -0.03 12.23
C ALA A 201 -25.81 -1.26 11.84
N ILE A 202 -26.31 -2.47 12.13
CA ILE A 202 -25.62 -3.72 11.80
C ILE A 202 -25.46 -3.87 10.28
N ILE A 203 -26.52 -3.62 9.51
CA ILE A 203 -26.48 -3.70 8.04
C ILE A 203 -25.55 -2.63 7.46
N THR A 204 -25.63 -1.39 7.94
CA THR A 204 -24.75 -0.30 7.48
C THR A 204 -23.28 -0.65 7.69
N MET A 205 -22.91 -1.14 8.87
CA MET A 205 -21.53 -1.55 9.17
C MET A 205 -21.10 -2.78 8.38
N LEU A 206 -22.01 -3.74 8.13
CA LEU A 206 -21.73 -4.90 7.29
C LEU A 206 -21.37 -4.49 5.85
N ILE A 207 -22.16 -3.59 5.27
CA ILE A 207 -21.92 -3.07 3.92
C ILE A 207 -20.58 -2.34 3.88
N LEU A 208 -20.32 -1.45 4.84
CA LEU A 208 -19.05 -0.73 4.91
C LEU A 208 -17.84 -1.68 5.01
N CYS A 209 -17.90 -2.68 5.89
CA CYS A 209 -16.84 -3.69 6.03
C CYS A 209 -16.63 -4.48 4.74
N ALA A 210 -17.72 -4.88 4.07
CA ALA A 210 -17.66 -5.62 2.81
C ALA A 210 -17.03 -4.79 1.68
N VAL A 211 -17.41 -3.52 1.56
CA VAL A 211 -16.85 -2.60 0.55
C VAL A 211 -15.35 -2.36 0.79
N VAL A 212 -14.95 -2.06 2.03
CA VAL A 212 -13.53 -1.86 2.39
C VAL A 212 -12.72 -3.13 2.12
N LEU A 213 -13.24 -4.30 2.50
CA LEU A 213 -12.59 -5.57 2.19
C LEU A 213 -12.47 -5.81 0.68
N ALA A 214 -13.53 -5.57 -0.10
CA ALA A 214 -13.51 -5.76 -1.55
C ALA A 214 -12.44 -4.89 -2.23
N ILE A 215 -12.33 -3.62 -1.82
CA ILE A 215 -11.30 -2.69 -2.29
C ILE A 215 -9.90 -3.20 -1.92
N ASN A 216 -9.69 -3.62 -0.66
CA ASN A 216 -8.41 -4.18 -0.22
C ASN A 216 -8.01 -5.44 -1.01
N LEU A 217 -8.95 -6.34 -1.27
CA LEU A 217 -8.72 -7.55 -2.07
C LEU A 217 -8.44 -7.21 -3.55
N LEU A 218 -9.06 -6.15 -4.09
CA LEU A 218 -8.79 -5.67 -5.45
C LEU A 218 -7.35 -5.17 -5.56
N PHE A 219 -6.90 -4.31 -4.64
CA PHE A 219 -5.50 -3.84 -4.62
C PHE A 219 -4.51 -4.97 -4.37
N LEU A 220 -4.90 -5.98 -3.59
CA LEU A 220 -4.08 -7.16 -3.38
C LEU A 220 -3.89 -7.98 -4.65
N ARG A 221 -4.66 -7.78 -5.74
CA ARG A 221 -4.50 -8.49 -7.02
C ARG A 221 -3.18 -8.18 -7.75
N PHE A 222 -2.51 -7.08 -7.46
CA PHE A 222 -1.18 -6.83 -8.00
C PHE A 222 -0.17 -7.84 -7.45
N THR A 223 0.65 -8.43 -8.33
CA THR A 223 1.63 -9.48 -7.97
C THR A 223 2.92 -8.84 -7.47
N LYS A 224 3.52 -9.41 -6.42
CA LYS A 224 4.81 -8.95 -5.89
C LYS A 224 6.02 -9.81 -6.30
N ARG A 225 5.84 -10.73 -7.25
CA ARG A 225 6.88 -11.68 -7.72
C ARG A 225 8.22 -11.02 -8.03
N TYR A 226 8.23 -10.00 -8.90
CA TYR A 226 9.47 -9.32 -9.29
C TYR A 226 10.09 -8.49 -8.17
N ILE A 227 9.26 -8.04 -7.21
CA ILE A 227 9.71 -7.31 -6.03
C ILE A 227 10.43 -8.28 -5.08
N PHE A 228 9.84 -9.44 -4.78
CA PHE A 228 10.50 -10.47 -3.97
C PHE A 228 11.77 -10.99 -4.63
N LEU A 229 11.79 -11.16 -5.95
CA LEU A 229 12.99 -11.54 -6.68
C LEU A 229 14.10 -10.48 -6.53
N GLY A 230 13.74 -9.19 -6.58
CA GLY A 230 14.66 -8.09 -6.29
C GLY A 230 15.22 -8.13 -4.87
N HIS A 231 14.38 -8.40 -3.88
CA HIS A 231 14.82 -8.56 -2.49
C HIS A 231 15.75 -9.76 -2.30
N LEU A 232 15.50 -10.89 -2.99
CA LEU A 232 16.39 -12.06 -3.00
C LEU A 232 17.77 -11.70 -3.57
N PHE A 233 17.81 -10.97 -4.69
CA PHE A 233 19.07 -10.55 -5.31
C PHE A 233 19.89 -9.55 -4.48
N LEU A 234 19.22 -8.78 -3.60
CA LEU A 234 19.87 -7.91 -2.64
C LEU A 234 20.26 -8.64 -1.33
N ASN A 235 19.97 -9.94 -1.22
CA ASN A 235 19.99 -10.72 0.02
C ASN A 235 19.26 -10.04 1.20
N GLU A 236 18.24 -9.22 0.91
CA GLU A 236 17.41 -8.60 1.95
C GLU A 236 16.45 -9.62 2.59
N ILE A 237 16.13 -10.68 1.84
CA ILE A 237 15.34 -11.83 2.26
C ILE A 237 16.06 -13.12 1.89
N ASP A 238 15.86 -14.16 2.69
CA ASP A 238 16.42 -15.49 2.47
C ASP A 238 15.41 -16.44 1.80
N LEU A 239 15.87 -17.63 1.38
CA LEU A 239 14.99 -18.66 0.83
C LEU A 239 14.00 -19.21 1.88
N TYR A 240 14.31 -19.07 3.17
CA TYR A 240 13.45 -19.48 4.29
C TYR A 240 12.45 -18.41 4.74
N PHE A 241 12.37 -17.28 4.03
CA PHE A 241 11.52 -16.14 4.35
C PHE A 241 10.04 -16.51 4.51
N SER A 242 9.57 -17.52 3.78
CA SER A 242 8.23 -18.09 3.93
C SER A 242 8.25 -19.62 3.95
N GLN A 243 8.03 -20.20 5.13
CA GLN A 243 8.18 -21.65 5.34
C GLN A 243 6.89 -22.46 5.13
N ALA A 244 5.72 -21.90 5.46
CA ALA A 244 4.48 -22.65 5.47
C ALA A 244 3.26 -21.78 5.12
N ILE A 245 2.21 -22.44 4.62
CA ILE A 245 0.89 -21.85 4.40
C ILE A 245 0.04 -22.07 5.65
N PRO A 246 -0.49 -21.03 6.30
CA PRO A 246 -1.42 -21.19 7.41
C PRO A 246 -2.77 -21.71 6.92
N TRP A 247 -3.51 -22.39 7.79
CA TRP A 247 -4.91 -22.78 7.54
C TRP A 247 -5.14 -23.31 6.12
N ARG A 248 -4.33 -24.31 5.75
CA ARG A 248 -4.34 -24.93 4.41
C ARG A 248 -5.72 -25.43 4.00
N SER A 249 -6.52 -25.89 4.96
CA SER A 249 -7.91 -26.33 4.74
C SER A 249 -8.82 -25.20 4.24
N LEU A 250 -8.68 -23.99 4.77
CA LEU A 250 -9.42 -22.82 4.32
C LEU A 250 -8.88 -22.32 2.98
N TYR A 251 -7.54 -22.32 2.79
CA TYR A 251 -6.90 -21.93 1.53
C TYR A 251 -7.37 -22.78 0.34
N ALA A 252 -7.55 -24.08 0.54
CA ALA A 252 -7.99 -25.03 -0.49
C ALA A 252 -9.42 -24.78 -0.99
N LYS A 253 -10.25 -24.05 -0.22
CA LYS A 253 -11.63 -23.73 -0.60
C LYS A 253 -11.65 -22.63 -1.69
N PRO A 254 -12.62 -22.67 -2.61
CA PRO A 254 -12.77 -21.63 -3.62
C PRO A 254 -13.06 -20.27 -2.95
N LEU A 255 -12.70 -19.17 -3.64
CA LEU A 255 -12.83 -17.81 -3.10
C LEU A 255 -14.27 -17.50 -2.65
N TRP A 256 -15.28 -17.85 -3.44
CA TRP A 256 -16.68 -17.57 -3.13
C TRP A 256 -17.12 -18.22 -1.82
N LEU A 257 -16.71 -19.47 -1.55
CA LEU A 257 -17.04 -20.18 -0.33
C LEU A 257 -16.37 -19.55 0.89
N ARG A 258 -15.10 -19.13 0.75
CA ARG A 258 -14.39 -18.38 1.80
C ARG A 258 -15.09 -17.07 2.14
N LEU A 259 -15.54 -16.32 1.13
CA LEU A 259 -16.26 -15.06 1.33
C LEU A 259 -17.65 -15.28 1.93
N ALA A 260 -18.35 -16.36 1.57
CA ALA A 260 -19.64 -16.72 2.17
C ALA A 260 -19.49 -17.06 3.66
N ILE A 261 -18.48 -17.88 4.01
CA ILE A 261 -18.15 -18.19 5.41
C ILE A 261 -17.81 -16.91 6.17
N LEU A 262 -16.98 -16.04 5.59
CA LEU A 262 -16.61 -14.77 6.18
C LEU A 262 -17.83 -13.87 6.40
N LEU A 263 -18.78 -13.82 5.46
CA LEU A 263 -20.00 -13.02 5.59
C LEU A 263 -20.84 -13.45 6.80
N VAL A 264 -20.99 -14.76 7.01
CA VAL A 264 -21.72 -15.31 8.17
C VAL A 264 -21.00 -14.96 9.47
N ILE A 265 -19.68 -15.16 9.52
CA ILE A 265 -18.86 -14.81 10.69
C ILE A 265 -18.94 -13.30 10.96
N GLN A 266 -18.85 -12.48 9.93
CA GLN A 266 -18.89 -11.02 10.03
C GLN A 266 -20.24 -10.55 10.56
N PHE A 267 -21.36 -11.11 10.07
CA PHE A 267 -22.69 -10.77 10.58
C PHE A 267 -22.82 -11.12 12.07
N ALA A 268 -22.44 -12.34 12.47
CA ALA A 268 -22.47 -12.76 13.87
C ALA A 268 -21.57 -11.88 14.76
N TRP A 269 -20.38 -11.51 14.26
CA TRP A 269 -19.45 -10.63 14.96
C TRP A 269 -20.01 -9.22 15.15
N LEU A 270 -20.67 -8.65 14.15
CA LEU A 270 -21.30 -7.34 14.26
C LEU A 270 -22.42 -7.34 15.30
N VAL A 271 -23.26 -8.37 15.33
CA VAL A 271 -24.30 -8.54 16.36
C VAL A 271 -23.67 -8.57 17.75
N LEU A 272 -22.58 -9.33 17.93
CA LEU A 272 -21.86 -9.43 19.20
C LEU A 272 -21.25 -8.09 19.62
N VAL A 273 -20.53 -7.41 18.73
CA VAL A 273 -19.90 -6.11 19.02
C VAL A 273 -20.97 -5.07 19.35
N ALA A 274 -22.05 -5.00 18.56
CA ALA A 274 -23.15 -4.08 18.82
C ALA A 274 -23.78 -4.32 20.20
N LEU A 275 -24.02 -5.59 20.57
CA LEU A 275 -24.57 -5.94 21.88
C LEU A 275 -23.62 -5.51 23.01
N VAL A 276 -22.33 -5.82 22.90
CA VAL A 276 -21.33 -5.47 23.93
C VAL A 276 -21.21 -3.96 24.09
N VAL A 277 -21.18 -3.20 22.99
CA VAL A 277 -21.09 -1.73 23.04
C VAL A 277 -22.36 -1.12 23.65
N THR A 278 -23.55 -1.63 23.29
CA THR A 278 -24.81 -1.20 23.90
C THR A 278 -24.84 -1.48 25.40
N LEU A 279 -24.38 -2.66 25.85
CA LEU A 279 -24.32 -3.02 27.28
C LEU A 279 -23.27 -2.20 28.04
N ALA A 280 -22.15 -1.86 27.41
CA ALA A 280 -21.10 -1.06 28.04
C ALA A 280 -21.52 0.41 28.25
N GLY A 281 -22.55 0.90 27.56
CA GLY A 281 -23.08 2.26 27.69
C GLY A 281 -22.09 3.37 27.35
N ARG A 282 -20.95 3.03 26.73
CA ARG A 282 -19.89 3.98 26.36
C ARG A 282 -19.97 4.36 24.90
N ALA A 283 -19.83 5.65 24.64
CA ALA A 283 -19.65 6.18 23.30
C ALA A 283 -18.25 5.80 22.77
N LEU A 284 -18.21 5.14 21.61
CA LEU A 284 -16.96 4.88 20.90
C LEU A 284 -16.81 5.87 19.75
N CYS A 285 -15.58 6.36 19.53
CA CYS A 285 -15.24 7.06 18.31
C CYS A 285 -15.51 6.16 17.11
N PHE A 286 -15.95 6.76 15.99
CA PHE A 286 -16.32 6.03 14.79
C PHE A 286 -15.21 5.09 14.29
N GLU A 287 -13.97 5.57 14.28
CA GLU A 287 -12.80 4.80 13.83
C GLU A 287 -12.55 3.58 14.70
N ALA A 288 -12.68 3.72 16.03
CA ALA A 288 -12.51 2.64 16.97
C ALA A 288 -13.63 1.59 16.81
N TYR A 289 -14.87 2.04 16.68
CA TYR A 289 -16.01 1.16 16.42
C TYR A 289 -15.86 0.43 15.09
N PHE A 290 -15.46 1.13 14.03
CA PHE A 290 -15.18 0.53 12.73
C PHE A 290 -14.10 -0.55 12.81
N LEU A 291 -12.97 -0.29 13.49
CA LEU A 291 -11.89 -1.29 13.62
C LEU A 291 -12.35 -2.56 14.34
N LEU A 292 -13.15 -2.41 15.40
CA LEU A 292 -13.74 -3.54 16.12
C LEU A 292 -14.67 -4.34 15.21
N CYS A 293 -15.56 -3.65 14.49
CA CYS A 293 -16.44 -4.27 13.51
C CYS A 293 -15.66 -4.95 12.37
N TYR A 294 -14.60 -4.32 11.87
CA TYR A 294 -13.81 -4.78 10.72
C TYR A 294 -12.84 -5.92 11.05
N ALA A 295 -12.66 -6.29 12.33
CA ALA A 295 -11.66 -7.25 12.77
C ALA A 295 -11.69 -8.61 12.02
N PRO A 296 -12.85 -9.27 11.77
CA PRO A 296 -12.88 -10.52 11.02
C PRO A 296 -12.48 -10.32 9.55
N CYS A 297 -12.93 -9.23 8.92
CA CYS A 297 -12.50 -8.86 7.56
C CYS A 297 -11.00 -8.59 7.49
N LEU A 298 -10.42 -7.90 8.48
CA LEU A 298 -8.99 -7.64 8.57
C LEU A 298 -8.21 -8.95 8.74
N ALA A 299 -8.64 -9.84 9.63
CA ALA A 299 -8.02 -11.14 9.82
C ALA A 299 -8.03 -11.97 8.53
N TYR A 300 -9.15 -11.97 7.81
CA TYR A 300 -9.23 -12.61 6.50
C TYR A 300 -8.31 -11.94 5.47
N TYR A 301 -8.25 -10.62 5.42
CA TYR A 301 -7.36 -9.88 4.52
C TYR A 301 -5.88 -10.24 4.76
N VAL A 302 -5.44 -10.25 6.02
CA VAL A 302 -4.07 -10.66 6.42
C VAL A 302 -3.78 -12.07 5.92
N LEU A 303 -4.70 -13.00 6.17
CA LEU A 303 -4.56 -14.40 5.78
C LEU A 303 -4.50 -14.55 4.25
N HIS A 304 -5.38 -13.86 3.52
CA HIS A 304 -5.41 -13.89 2.06
C HIS A 304 -4.17 -13.25 1.43
N ALA A 305 -3.69 -12.14 1.99
CA ALA A 305 -2.45 -11.50 1.61
C ALA A 305 -1.25 -12.42 1.83
N TRP A 306 -1.20 -13.11 2.98
CA TRP A 306 -0.14 -14.07 3.25
C TRP A 306 -0.13 -15.21 2.23
N TRP A 307 -1.27 -15.85 1.98
CA TRP A 307 -1.37 -16.92 0.97
C TRP A 307 -0.89 -16.49 -0.41
N LYS A 308 -1.33 -15.30 -0.84
CA LYS A 308 -0.94 -14.77 -2.13
C LYS A 308 0.56 -14.50 -2.20
N TRP A 309 1.11 -13.84 -1.18
CA TRP A 309 2.52 -13.46 -1.18
C TRP A 309 3.46 -14.63 -0.95
N HIS A 310 3.01 -15.67 -0.24
CA HIS A 310 3.71 -16.93 -0.18
C HIS A 310 3.87 -17.54 -1.58
N ASN A 311 2.77 -17.63 -2.35
CA ASN A 311 2.85 -18.13 -3.74
C ASN A 311 3.75 -17.26 -4.62
N ASP A 312 3.61 -15.94 -4.53
CA ASP A 312 4.47 -15.01 -5.28
C ASP A 312 5.95 -15.18 -4.91
N PHE A 313 6.26 -15.37 -3.62
CA PHE A 313 7.61 -15.63 -3.13
C PHE A 313 8.17 -16.98 -3.62
N MET A 314 7.39 -18.06 -3.55
CA MET A 314 7.83 -19.38 -4.05
C MET A 314 8.17 -19.33 -5.55
N MET A 315 7.40 -18.59 -6.35
CA MET A 315 7.72 -18.35 -7.76
C MET A 315 9.01 -17.54 -7.93
N SER A 316 9.26 -16.54 -7.08
CA SER A 316 10.51 -15.78 -7.09
C SER A 316 11.71 -16.64 -6.73
N CYS A 317 11.58 -17.58 -5.78
CA CYS A 317 12.65 -18.53 -5.45
C CYS A 317 12.99 -19.43 -6.63
N ASP A 318 11.98 -20.02 -7.29
CA ASP A 318 12.19 -20.83 -8.51
C ASP A 318 12.88 -20.02 -9.61
N MET A 319 12.45 -18.78 -9.85
CA MET A 319 13.11 -17.87 -10.79
C MET A 319 14.57 -17.57 -10.42
N CYS A 320 14.87 -17.35 -9.13
CA CYS A 320 16.21 -17.07 -8.64
C CYS A 320 17.15 -18.26 -8.88
N LEU A 321 16.70 -19.47 -8.52
CA LEU A 321 17.49 -20.71 -8.71
C LEU A 321 17.78 -20.97 -10.20
N ARG A 322 16.79 -20.77 -11.08
CA ARG A 322 16.98 -20.90 -12.54
C ARG A 322 17.97 -19.86 -13.06
N TRP A 323 17.92 -18.63 -12.55
CA TRP A 323 18.84 -17.58 -12.96
C TRP A 323 20.28 -17.88 -12.56
N ASP A 324 20.49 -18.41 -11.34
CA ASP A 324 21.82 -18.81 -10.89
C ASP A 324 22.40 -19.94 -11.75
N GLU A 325 21.57 -20.88 -12.19
CA GLU A 325 21.96 -21.96 -13.10
C GLU A 325 22.36 -21.41 -14.49
N ILE A 326 21.55 -20.53 -15.07
CA ILE A 326 21.86 -19.85 -16.34
C ILE A 326 23.17 -19.06 -16.23
N LYS A 327 23.38 -18.36 -15.10
CA LYS A 327 24.60 -17.59 -14.87
C LYS A 327 25.83 -18.50 -14.79
N ARG A 328 25.73 -19.66 -14.14
CA ARG A 328 26.81 -20.66 -14.08
C ARG A 328 27.14 -21.21 -15.47
N GLN A 329 26.12 -21.55 -16.25
CA GLN A 329 26.31 -22.04 -17.62
C GLN A 329 26.96 -20.98 -18.52
N ASN A 330 26.52 -19.73 -18.46
CA ASN A 330 27.11 -18.64 -19.24
C ASN A 330 28.50 -18.20 -18.78
N ALA A 331 28.94 -18.56 -17.56
CA ALA A 331 30.29 -18.29 -17.07
C ALA A 331 31.29 -19.40 -17.46
N LEU A 332 30.80 -20.54 -17.94
CA LEU A 332 31.59 -21.68 -18.40
C LEU A 332 31.87 -21.66 -19.91
N TRP A 333 31.43 -20.62 -20.62
CA TRP A 333 31.64 -20.35 -22.05
C TRP A 333 32.30 -18.98 -22.22
#